data_AF-X1A3R0-F1
#
_entry.id   AF-X1A3R0-F1
#
_cell.length_a   1.000
_cell.length_b   1.000
_cell.length_c   1.000
_cell.angle_alpha   90.00
_cell.angle_beta   90.00
_cell.angle_gamma   90.00
#
_symmetry.space_group_name_H-M   'P 1'
#
loop_
_entity.id
_entity.type
_entity.pdbx_description
1 polymer ?
#
loop_
_entity_poly.entity_id
_entity_poly.type
_entity_poly.pdbx_seq_one_letter_code
_entity_poly.pdbx_strand_id
1 'polypeptide(L)' 'MIEAIKLFAYKGIKELELKGLNHINVICGKNNSGKSSVLESIIQPKCR' A
#
# COMPACT_ATOMS: atom_id res chain seq x y z
N MET A 1 -4.77 12.37 -9.44
CA MET A 1 -3.68 12.14 -8.48
C MET A 1 -4.21 11.17 -7.42
N ILE A 2 -3.40 10.23 -6.91
CA ILE A 2 -3.86 9.31 -5.87
C ILE A 2 -3.79 10.04 -4.54
N GLU A 3 -4.92 10.20 -3.86
CA GLU A 3 -5.03 10.94 -2.59
C GLU A 3 -5.07 10.02 -1.37
N ALA A 4 -5.57 8.80 -1.57
CA ALA A 4 -5.64 7.77 -0.54
C ALA A 4 -5.52 6.36 -1.13
N ILE A 5 -5.01 5.44 -0.32
CA ILE A 5 -4.95 4.00 -0.61
C ILE A 5 -5.54 3.28 0.58
N LYS A 6 -6.49 2.37 0.32
CA LYS A 6 -7.04 1.48 1.34
C LYS A 6 -6.86 0.03 0.89
N LEU A 7 -6.21 -0.77 1.72
CA LEU A 7 -5.93 -2.17 1.47
C LEU A 7 -6.50 -3.01 2.60
N PHE A 8 -7.12 -4.12 2.21
CA PHE A 8 -7.60 -5.15 3.12
C PHE A 8 -7.08 -6.50 2.66
N ALA A 9 -6.59 -7.29 3.62
CA ALA A 9 -6.19 -8.69 3.42
C ALA A 9 -5.28 -8.97 2.20
N TYR A 10 -4.19 -8.22 2.04
CA TYR A 10 -3.23 -8.40 0.93
C TYR A 10 -1.85 -8.85 1.43
N LYS A 11 -1.39 -10.04 1.03
CA LYS A 11 -0.03 -10.58 1.31
C LYS A 11 0.49 -10.30 2.75
N GLY A 12 -0.31 -10.62 3.77
CA GLY A 12 0.07 -10.43 5.18
C GLY A 12 -0.24 -9.05 5.75
N ILE A 13 -0.63 -8.08 4.93
CA ILE A 13 -1.25 -6.82 5.36
C ILE A 13 -2.71 -7.11 5.68
N LYS A 14 -3.08 -7.10 6.96
CA LYS A 14 -4.48 -7.26 7.39
C LYS A 14 -5.33 -6.08 6.95
N GLU A 15 -4.86 -4.89 7.28
CA GLU A 15 -5.48 -3.62 6.91
C GLU A 15 -4.39 -2.54 6.81
N LEU A 16 -4.49 -1.69 5.80
CA LEU A 16 -3.65 -0.50 5.66
C LEU A 16 -4.49 0.64 5.08
N GLU A 17 -4.39 1.81 5.69
CA GLU A 17 -4.98 3.04 5.18
C GLU A 17 -3.88 4.10 5.09
N LEU A 18 -3.61 4.58 3.87
CA LEU A 18 -2.71 5.70 3.60
C LEU A 18 -3.56 6.88 3.14
N LYS A 19 -3.50 8.00 3.86
CA LYS A 19 -4.24 9.24 3.55
C LYS A 19 -3.28 10.39 3.28
N GLY A 20 -3.75 11.41 2.58
CA GLY A 20 -2.97 12.62 2.33
C GLY A 20 -1.77 12.36 1.41
N LEU A 21 -1.91 11.43 0.47
CA LEU A 21 -0.87 11.14 -0.50
C LEU A 21 -0.67 12.35 -1.41
N ASN A 22 0.59 12.71 -1.62
CA ASN A 22 0.99 13.88 -2.37
C ASN A 22 1.85 13.51 -3.59
N HIS A 23 2.47 14.51 -4.24
CA HIS A 23 3.31 14.30 -5.42
C HIS A 23 4.48 13.32 -5.16
N ILE A 24 5.08 13.36 -3.96
CA ILE A 24 6.15 12.45 -3.53
C ILE A 24 5.75 11.83 -2.19
N ASN A 25 5.80 10.50 -2.08
CA ASN A 25 5.51 9.75 -0.86
C ASN A 25 6.65 8.77 -0.59
N VAL A 26 7.04 8.63 0.68
CA VAL A 26 8.11 7.72 1.10
C VAL A 26 7.52 6.62 1.98
N ILE A 27 7.73 5.36 1.59
CA ILE A 27 7.35 4.19 2.38
C ILE A 27 8.63 3.52 2.88
N CYS A 28 8.89 3.58 4.18
CA CYS A 28 10.09 3.03 4.81
C CYS A 28 9.75 2.05 5.95
N GLY A 29 10.72 1.23 6.35
CA GLY A 29 10.54 0.20 7.37
C GLY A 29 11.45 -1.01 7.17
N LYS A 30 11.43 -1.94 8.12
CA LYS A 30 12.25 -3.17 8.10
C LYS A 30 12.03 -4.01 6.84
N ASN A 31 13.00 -4.83 6.45
CA ASN A 31 12.80 -5.79 5.36
C ASN A 31 11.61 -6.70 5.66
N ASN A 32 10.89 -7.09 4.60
CA ASN A 32 9.69 -7.92 4.70
C ASN A 32 8.50 -7.29 5.47
N SER A 33 8.51 -5.98 5.74
CA SER A 33 7.41 -5.28 6.43
C SER A 33 6.23 -4.91 5.51
N GLY A 34 6.13 -5.50 4.31
CA GLY A 34 5.03 -5.24 3.38
C GLY A 34 5.21 -4.05 2.44
N LYS A 35 6.36 -3.35 2.41
CA LYS A 35 6.59 -2.18 1.53
C LYS A 35 6.32 -2.49 0.05
N SER A 36 6.93 -3.56 -0.47
CA SER A 36 6.69 -4.00 -1.84
C SER A 36 5.24 -4.46 -2.04
N SER A 37 4.63 -5.11 -1.04
CA SER A 37 3.24 -5.55 -1.10
C SER A 37 2.25 -4.38 -1.21
N VAL A 38 2.53 -3.25 -0.56
CA VAL A 38 1.76 -2.02 -0.75
C VAL A 38 1.86 -1.54 -2.20
N LEU A 39 3.06 -1.46 -2.77
CA LEU A 39 3.23 -1.05 -4.18
C LEU A 39 2.59 -2.03 -5.17
N GLU A 40 2.73 -3.33 -4.94
CA GLU A 40 2.11 -4.38 -5.75
C GLU A 40 0.59 -4.27 -5.77
N SER A 41 -0.03 -3.94 -4.63
CA SER A 41 -1.49 -3.79 -4.55
C SER A 41 -2.03 -2.61 -5.38
N ILE A 42 -1.21 -1.58 -5.61
CA ILE A 42 -1.55 -0.43 -6.46
C ILE A 42 -1.45 -0.82 -7.94
N ILE A 43 -0.42 -1.58 -8.32
CA ILE A 43 -0.14 -1.96 -9.71
C ILE A 43 -1.04 -3.12 -10.16
N GLN A 44 -1.30 -4.07 -9.25
CA GLN A 44 -2.13 -5.25 -9.50
C GLN A 44 -3.31 -5.24 -8.51
N PRO A 45 -4.35 -4.44 -8.78
CA PRO A 45 -5.60 -4.54 -8.04
C PRO A 45 -6.19 -5.93 -8.31
N LYS A 46 -5.92 -6.89 -7.43
CA LYS A 46 -6.61 -8.18 -7.45
C LYS A 46 -7.97 -7.93 -6.83
N CYS A 47 -8.99 -7.82 -7.67
CA CYS A 47 -10.38 -7.97 -7.24
C CYS A 47 -10.51 -9.37 -6.61
N ARG A 48 -10.68 -9.42 -5.30
CA ARG A 48 -11.18 -10.58 -4.58
C ARG A 48 -12.33 -10.14 -3.71
#